data_AF-A0A6M0AS32-F1
#
_entry.id   AF-A0A6M0AS32-F1
#
_cell.length_a   1.000
_cell.length_b   1.000
_cell.length_c   1.000
_cell.angle_alpha   90.00
_cell.angle_beta   90.00
_cell.angle_gamma   90.00
#
_symmetry.space_group_name_H-M   'P 1'
#
loop_
_entity.id
_entity.type
_entity.pdbx_description
1 polymer ?
#
loop_
_entity_poly.entity_id
_entity_poly.type
_entity_poly.pdbx_seq_one_letter_code
_entity_poly.pdbx_strand_id
1 'polypeptide(L)'
;MAHNFGFSTEYLEAITMADGHVGTILDAVEEREAAYPDEDWLVIVTTDHGREPSEGFDHGGQTDSERRTFIASNKELDDSSVAPATDVVPTVLDHLDIEGGEFDGTSLLESQPEGACHLCRTFVLKL
;
A
#
# COMPACT_ATOMS: atom_id res chain seq x y z
N MET A 1 5.95 10.35 16.72
CA MET A 1 7.36 10.00 16.96
C MET A 1 8.29 10.96 16.23
N ALA A 2 8.39 10.96 14.89
CA ALA A 2 9.29 11.91 14.20
C ALA A 2 8.99 13.41 14.40
N HIS A 3 7.75 13.81 14.69
CA HIS A 3 7.47 15.20 15.09
C HIS A 3 8.26 15.68 16.32
N ASN A 4 8.64 14.76 17.21
CA ASN A 4 9.38 15.08 18.44
C ASN A 4 10.88 14.78 18.33
N PHE A 5 11.29 13.95 17.36
CA PHE A 5 12.65 13.39 17.31
C PHE A 5 13.34 13.51 15.93
N GLY A 6 12.62 13.92 14.89
CA GLY A 6 13.17 14.05 13.54
C GLY A 6 13.62 12.71 12.96
N PHE A 7 14.57 12.74 12.03
CA PHE A 7 15.25 11.56 11.48
C PHE A 7 16.28 10.99 12.47
N SER A 8 15.78 10.41 13.57
CA SER A 8 16.58 9.83 14.64
C SER A 8 16.45 8.30 14.73
N THR A 9 17.14 7.72 15.72
CA THR A 9 16.96 6.31 16.10
C THR A 9 15.51 6.00 16.48
N GLU A 10 14.84 6.88 17.23
CA GLU A 10 13.44 6.71 17.60
C GLU A 10 12.51 6.69 16.38
N TYR A 11 12.85 7.42 15.31
CA TYR A 11 12.12 7.34 14.06
C TYR A 11 12.33 6.00 13.34
N LEU A 12 13.56 5.49 13.33
CA LEU A 12 13.84 4.17 12.77
C LEU A 12 13.15 3.06 13.57
N GLU A 13 13.18 3.13 14.90
CA GLU A 13 12.45 2.20 15.77
C GLU A 13 10.94 2.24 15.52
N ALA A 14 10.38 3.45 15.31
CA ALA A 14 8.98 3.61 14.94
C ALA A 14 8.64 2.91 13.61
N ILE A 15 9.53 3.00 12.61
CA ILE A 15 9.37 2.30 11.33
C ILE A 15 9.42 0.78 11.55
N THR A 16 10.39 0.28 12.31
CA THR A 16 10.49 -1.16 12.65
C THR A 16 9.26 -1.67 13.39
N MET A 17 8.69 -0.87 14.30
CA MET A 17 7.44 -1.22 14.98
C MET A 17 6.25 -1.25 14.01
N ALA A 18 6.15 -0.26 13.11
CA ALA A 18 5.09 -0.23 12.11
C ALA A 18 5.17 -1.43 11.16
N ASP A 19 6.36 -1.82 10.72
CA ASP A 19 6.63 -3.03 9.93
C ASP A 19 6.15 -4.30 10.66
N GLY A 20 6.48 -4.45 11.96
CA GLY A 20 5.97 -5.57 12.76
C GLY A 20 4.45 -5.61 12.90
N HIS A 21 3.78 -4.45 12.96
CA HIS A 21 2.32 -4.38 12.95
C HIS A 21 1.73 -4.79 11.59
N VAL A 22 2.37 -4.38 10.49
CA VAL A 22 1.98 -4.84 9.14
C VAL A 22 2.09 -6.36 9.06
N GLY A 23 3.20 -6.95 9.52
CA GLY A 23 3.35 -8.40 9.59
C GLY A 23 2.23 -9.09 10.38
N THR A 24 1.84 -8.54 11.53
CA THR A 24 0.72 -9.08 12.35
C THR A 24 -0.62 -9.06 11.58
N ILE A 25 -0.87 -8.02 10.78
CA ILE A 25 -2.08 -7.94 9.95
C ILE A 25 -2.02 -8.96 8.82
N LEU A 26 -0.87 -9.09 8.16
CA LEU A 26 -0.68 -10.03 7.05
C LEU A 26 -0.84 -11.48 7.51
N ASP A 27 -0.29 -11.85 8.67
CA ASP A 27 -0.48 -13.19 9.27
C ASP A 27 -1.97 -13.48 9.49
N ALA A 28 -2.73 -12.49 9.98
CA ALA A 28 -4.17 -12.64 10.21
C ALA A 28 -4.98 -12.73 8.91
N VAL A 29 -4.56 -12.03 7.85
CA VAL A 29 -5.16 -12.15 6.52
C VAL A 29 -4.86 -13.52 5.94
N GLU A 30 -3.61 -14.00 6.00
CA GLU A 30 -3.22 -15.33 5.50
C GLU A 30 -3.97 -16.46 6.20
N GLU A 31 -4.13 -16.40 7.54
CA GLU A 31 -4.93 -17.38 8.29
C GLU A 31 -6.38 -17.40 7.81
N ARG A 32 -6.94 -16.22 7.51
CA ARG A 32 -8.33 -16.09 7.04
C ARG A 32 -8.49 -16.60 5.62
N GLU A 33 -7.60 -16.23 4.70
CA GLU A 33 -7.60 -16.73 3.32
C GLU A 33 -7.55 -18.26 3.31
N ALA A 34 -6.71 -18.87 4.17
CA ALA A 34 -6.63 -20.32 4.30
C ALA A 34 -7.93 -20.96 4.83
N ALA A 35 -8.65 -20.28 5.73
CA ALA A 35 -9.91 -20.76 6.29
C ALA A 35 -11.12 -20.53 5.38
N TYR A 36 -11.07 -19.50 4.52
CA TYR A 36 -12.15 -19.06 3.63
C TYR A 36 -11.62 -18.86 2.20
N PRO A 37 -11.33 -19.95 1.47
CA PRO A 37 -10.68 -19.89 0.16
C PRO A 37 -11.52 -19.25 -0.95
N ASP A 38 -12.80 -18.97 -0.69
CA ASP A 38 -13.71 -18.28 -1.61
C ASP A 38 -13.65 -16.74 -1.44
N GLU A 39 -12.93 -16.23 -0.44
CA GLU A 39 -12.72 -14.78 -0.28
C GLU A 39 -11.52 -14.31 -1.11
N ASP A 40 -11.72 -13.24 -1.88
CA ASP A 40 -10.64 -12.58 -2.63
C ASP A 40 -10.20 -11.29 -1.92
N TRP A 41 -9.01 -11.31 -1.33
CA TRP A 41 -8.48 -10.23 -0.52
C TRP A 41 -7.54 -9.32 -1.32
N LEU A 42 -7.75 -8.01 -1.15
CA LEU A 42 -6.80 -6.98 -1.54
C LEU A 42 -6.25 -6.33 -0.27
N VAL A 43 -4.93 -6.36 -0.12
CA VAL A 43 -4.21 -5.65 0.93
C VAL A 43 -3.41 -4.56 0.27
N ILE A 44 -3.68 -3.30 0.65
CA ILE A 44 -2.87 -2.14 0.25
C ILE A 44 -2.24 -1.53 1.50
N VAL A 45 -0.92 -1.35 1.46
CA VAL A 45 -0.17 -0.60 2.47
C VAL A 45 0.38 0.67 1.83
N THR A 46 0.09 1.82 2.44
CA THR A 46 0.52 3.12 1.93
C THR A 46 0.71 4.11 3.08
N THR A 47 1.16 5.32 2.75
CA THR A 47 1.30 6.45 3.65
C THR A 47 0.71 7.69 3.00
N ASP A 48 0.23 8.62 3.80
CA ASP A 48 -0.37 9.87 3.39
C ASP A 48 0.66 10.93 2.97
N HIS A 49 1.82 10.94 3.62
CA HIS A 49 2.90 11.89 3.30
C HIS A 49 4.27 11.41 3.78
N GLY A 50 5.31 12.02 3.23
CA GLY A 50 6.68 11.92 3.74
C GLY A 50 6.99 12.99 4.78
N ARG A 51 8.25 13.42 4.84
CA ARG A 51 8.78 14.30 5.90
C ARG A 51 9.64 15.40 5.31
N GLU A 52 9.67 16.55 5.97
CA GLU A 52 10.60 17.65 5.65
C GLU A 52 12.04 17.10 5.56
N PRO A 53 12.81 17.41 4.50
CA PRO A 53 14.04 16.70 4.18
C PRO A 53 15.25 17.03 5.06
N SER A 54 15.28 18.17 5.76
CA SER A 54 16.44 18.59 6.54
C SER A 54 16.61 17.79 7.82
N GLU A 55 15.56 17.70 8.62
CA GLU A 55 15.61 17.05 9.93
C GLU A 55 14.42 16.14 10.20
N GLY A 56 13.38 16.14 9.36
CA GLY A 56 12.24 15.23 9.47
C GLY A 56 11.26 15.56 10.60
N PHE A 57 11.41 16.71 11.25
CA PHE A 57 10.50 17.13 12.33
C PHE A 57 9.12 17.50 11.82
N ASP A 58 8.98 17.96 10.58
CA ASP A 58 7.71 18.50 10.09
C ASP A 58 7.26 17.86 8.76
N HIS A 59 6.07 18.24 8.31
CA HIS A 59 5.53 17.93 7.00
C HIS A 59 4.46 18.96 6.60
N GLY A 60 3.98 18.90 5.35
CA GLY A 60 2.92 19.78 4.82
C GLY A 60 3.43 20.86 3.86
N GLY A 61 4.73 20.90 3.63
CA GLY A 61 5.36 21.58 2.50
C GLY A 61 5.14 20.84 1.17
N GLN A 62 5.89 21.27 0.17
CA GLN A 62 5.77 20.79 -1.22
C GLN A 62 7.06 20.14 -1.73
N THR A 63 7.99 19.80 -0.82
CA THR A 63 9.24 19.14 -1.22
C THR A 63 8.97 17.72 -1.72
N ASP A 64 9.85 17.21 -2.57
CA ASP A 64 9.76 15.84 -3.06
C ASP A 64 9.77 14.83 -1.90
N SER A 65 10.54 15.09 -0.83
CA SER A 65 10.58 14.24 0.36
C SER A 65 9.24 14.19 1.10
N GLU A 66 8.51 15.31 1.17
CA GLU A 66 7.20 15.36 1.82
C GLU A 66 6.08 14.77 0.96
N ARG A 67 6.19 14.86 -0.36
CA ARG A 67 5.19 14.34 -1.30
C ARG A 67 5.42 12.87 -1.68
N ARG A 68 6.59 12.31 -1.39
CA ARG A 68 6.93 10.94 -1.73
C ARG A 68 6.30 9.97 -0.74
N THR A 69 5.27 9.29 -1.20
CA THR A 69 4.63 8.17 -0.53
C THR A 69 4.99 6.86 -1.26
N PHE A 70 4.49 5.74 -0.77
CA PHE A 70 4.58 4.44 -1.46
C PHE A 70 3.22 3.76 -1.45
N ILE A 71 2.99 2.87 -2.40
CA ILE A 71 1.85 1.95 -2.42
C ILE A 71 2.44 0.55 -2.57
N ALA A 72 2.09 -0.35 -1.68
CA ALA A 72 2.45 -1.76 -1.73
C ALA A 72 1.16 -2.61 -1.70
N SER A 73 1.16 -3.74 -2.41
CA SER A 73 -0.02 -4.57 -2.60
C SER A 73 0.32 -6.06 -2.60
N ASN A 74 -0.61 -6.91 -2.14
CA ASN A 74 -0.53 -8.37 -2.30
C ASN A 74 -0.91 -8.81 -3.73
N LYS A 75 -1.53 -7.94 -4.51
CA LYS A 75 -1.83 -8.13 -5.94
C LYS A 75 -0.88 -7.31 -6.81
N GLU A 76 -0.58 -7.84 -7.99
CA GLU A 76 0.19 -7.12 -9.02
C GLU A 76 -0.52 -5.82 -9.39
N LEU A 77 0.25 -4.73 -9.37
CA LEU A 77 -0.18 -3.41 -9.80
C LEU A 77 0.55 -3.05 -11.10
N ASP A 78 -0.04 -2.21 -11.94
CA ASP A 78 0.64 -1.62 -13.09
C ASP A 78 1.92 -0.91 -12.62
N ASP A 79 3.07 -1.42 -13.05
CA ASP A 79 4.42 -0.97 -12.69
C ASP A 79 4.80 0.34 -13.40
N SER A 80 3.87 1.29 -13.41
CA SER A 80 4.18 2.66 -13.73
C SER A 80 5.07 3.23 -12.61
N SER A 81 6.22 3.79 -12.98
CA SER A 81 7.22 4.31 -12.01
C SER A 81 6.70 5.41 -11.06
N VAL A 82 5.47 5.89 -11.24
CA VAL A 82 4.81 6.91 -10.41
C VAL A 82 3.32 6.62 -10.31
N ALA A 83 2.87 6.19 -9.13
CA ALA A 83 1.45 6.04 -8.80
C ALA A 83 1.02 7.14 -7.79
N PRO A 84 0.12 8.07 -8.15
CA PRO A 84 -0.43 9.04 -7.20
C PRO A 84 -1.36 8.38 -6.17
N ALA A 85 -1.42 8.95 -4.96
CA ALA A 85 -2.30 8.46 -3.89
C ALA A 85 -3.80 8.47 -4.27
N THR A 86 -4.19 9.28 -5.27
CA THR A 86 -5.56 9.32 -5.81
C THR A 86 -5.99 8.02 -6.47
N ASP A 87 -5.05 7.15 -6.86
CA ASP A 87 -5.34 5.89 -7.53
C ASP A 87 -5.76 4.79 -6.56
N VAL A 88 -5.52 4.96 -5.25
CA VAL A 88 -5.87 3.96 -4.23
C VAL A 88 -7.38 3.70 -4.18
N VAL A 89 -8.22 4.74 -4.24
CA VAL A 89 -9.68 4.58 -4.17
C VAL A 89 -10.23 3.85 -5.40
N PRO A 90 -9.95 4.28 -6.65
CA PRO A 90 -10.32 3.52 -7.85
C PRO A 90 -9.85 2.06 -7.82
N THR A 91 -8.63 1.80 -7.34
CA THR A 91 -8.07 0.44 -7.20
C THR A 91 -8.89 -0.45 -6.26
N VAL A 92 -9.29 0.10 -5.10
CA VAL A 92 -10.14 -0.63 -4.14
C VAL A 92 -11.54 -0.87 -4.70
N LEU A 93 -12.13 0.10 -5.40
CA LEU A 93 -13.46 -0.05 -6.00
C LEU A 93 -13.48 -1.08 -7.13
N ASP A 94 -12.43 -1.10 -7.95
CA ASP A 94 -12.22 -2.09 -9.01
C ASP A 94 -12.15 -3.51 -8.43
N HIS A 95 -11.34 -3.73 -7.37
CA HIS A 95 -11.29 -5.04 -6.68
C HIS A 95 -12.63 -5.49 -6.11
N LEU A 96 -13.46 -4.56 -5.63
CA LEU A 96 -14.75 -4.86 -5.03
C LEU A 96 -15.88 -5.00 -6.07
N ASP A 97 -15.61 -4.82 -7.36
CA ASP A 97 -16.59 -4.76 -8.45
C ASP A 97 -17.71 -3.75 -8.16
N ILE A 98 -17.33 -2.58 -7.61
CA ILE A 98 -18.25 -1.49 -7.30
C ILE A 98 -18.09 -0.41 -8.38
N GLU A 99 -19.16 -0.20 -9.15
CA GLU A 99 -19.24 0.95 -10.05
C GLU A 99 -19.09 2.25 -9.24
N GLY A 100 -18.04 3.02 -9.57
CA GLY A 100 -17.62 4.20 -8.83
C GLY A 100 -18.14 5.53 -9.38
N GLY A 101 -17.86 6.60 -8.64
CA GLY A 101 -18.04 7.98 -9.08
C GLY A 101 -16.87 8.50 -9.92
N GLU A 102 -16.91 9.77 -10.29
CA GLU A 102 -15.82 10.46 -10.99
C GLU A 102 -14.69 10.76 -10.00
N PHE A 103 -13.56 10.05 -10.13
CA PHE A 103 -12.34 10.25 -9.35
C PHE A 103 -11.21 10.72 -10.27
N ASP A 104 -10.30 11.53 -9.74
CA ASP A 104 -9.12 12.00 -10.50
C ASP A 104 -8.10 10.88 -10.79
N GLY A 105 -8.14 9.79 -10.01
CA GLY A 105 -7.25 8.65 -10.16
C GLY A 105 -7.80 7.53 -11.05
N THR A 106 -6.95 6.56 -11.36
CA THR A 106 -7.31 5.33 -12.11
C THR A 106 -6.94 4.09 -11.29
N SER A 107 -7.62 2.97 -11.49
CA SER A 107 -7.25 1.71 -10.86
C SER A 107 -5.83 1.31 -11.26
N LEU A 108 -5.05 0.83 -10.29
CA LEU A 108 -3.71 0.29 -10.48
C LEU A 108 -3.72 -1.22 -10.74
N LEU A 109 -4.87 -1.91 -10.61
CA LEU A 109 -4.91 -3.34 -10.88
C LEU A 109 -4.69 -3.59 -12.37
N GLU A 110 -3.74 -4.48 -12.70
CA GLU A 110 -3.65 -4.97 -14.07
C GLU A 110 -4.93 -5.70 -14.44
N SER A 111 -5.52 -5.35 -15.58
CA SER A 111 -6.69 -6.02 -16.11
C SER A 111 -6.41 -7.53 -16.19
N GLN A 112 -7.07 -8.31 -15.35
CA GLN A 112 -6.95 -9.76 -15.40
C GLN A 112 -7.56 -10.23 -16.72
N PRO A 113 -6.87 -11.04 -17.54
CA PRO A 113 -7.51 -11.64 -18.70
C PRO A 113 -8.66 -12.52 -18.21
N GLU A 114 -9.86 -12.33 -18.76
CA GLU A 114 -11.03 -13.12 -18.43
C GLU A 114 -10.71 -14.62 -18.50
N GLY A 115 -10.86 -15.33 -17.37
CA GLY A 115 -10.67 -16.78 -17.29
C GLY A 115 -9.30 -17.27 -16.80
N ALA A 116 -8.45 -16.42 -16.22
CA ALA A 116 -7.24 -16.89 -15.54
C ALA A 116 -7.59 -17.69 -14.27
N CYS A 117 -7.18 -18.97 -14.28
CA CYS A 117 -7.31 -19.92 -13.18
C CYS A 117 -6.64 -19.39 -11.88
N HIS A 118 -7.37 -19.40 -10.77
CA HIS A 118 -6.99 -18.94 -9.42
C HIS A 118 -5.83 -19.73 -8.75
N LEU A 119 -5.12 -20.60 -9.48
CA LEU A 119 -4.20 -21.59 -8.90
C LEU A 119 -2.78 -21.55 -9.45
N CYS A 120 -2.35 -20.43 -10.03
CA CYS A 120 -0.94 -20.27 -10.41
C CYS A 120 -0.51 -18.80 -10.34
N ARG A 121 0.15 -18.41 -9.25
CA ARG A 121 1.27 -17.45 -9.23
C ARG A 121 1.95 -17.46 -7.85
N THR A 122 2.93 -18.35 -7.72
CA THR A 122 4.10 -18.11 -6.87
C THR A 122 4.94 -17.02 -7.55
N PHE A 123 5.20 -15.88 -6.90
CA PHE A 123 6.46 -15.11 -6.90
C PHE A 123 6.31 -13.98 -5.85
N VAL A 124 6.93 -14.11 -4.67
CA VAL A 124 8.16 -13.40 -4.25
C VAL A 124 8.12 -11.87 -4.48
N LEU A 125 7.44 -11.17 -3.59
CA LEU A 125 8.12 -10.31 -2.62
C LEU A 125 7.56 -10.67 -1.24
N LYS A 126 8.32 -11.48 -0.50
CA LYS A 126 8.14 -11.56 0.94
C LYS A 126 8.43 -10.17 1.48
N LEU A 127 7.46 -9.55 2.14
CA LEU A 127 7.80 -8.78 3.33
C LEU A 127 8.46 -9.75 4.32
#